data_AF-A0A9E1XMC1-F1
#
_entry.id   AF-A0A9E1XMC1-F1
#
_cell.length_a   1.000
_cell.length_b   1.000
_cell.length_c   1.000
_cell.angle_alpha   90.00
_cell.angle_beta   90.00
_cell.angle_gamma   90.00
#
_symmetry.space_group_name_H-M   'P 1'
#
loop_
_entity.id
_entity.type
_entity.pdbx_description
1 polymer ?
#
loop_
_entity_poly.entity_id
_entity_poly.type
_entity_poly.pdbx_seq_one_letter_code
_entity_poly.pdbx_strand_id
1 'polypeptide(L)'
;PNASGRDGLIAFTRGRSPHLGAPCETEPQVQEYWLDRVEQMLDDGADGIELRIENHSTHTDFPAEYGFNQAVLDRLADPAHPTLAQIAKVRGDAYTEFLGRAKERIAGRGREMRLNFELDALRPDPPPRRLLAYPANMEMQWQRWLDLGLPDEVVFRHYGLSFDDILQDEPTDRIAAACLEKGIPIHFNRYIRDQEADRILRDVDAIRDDPRFSGYVFYEVCSYIQYHPDGTCAFRLPTVPKAMRLAGTPSNP
;
A
#
# COMPACT_ATOMS: atom_id res chain seq x y z
N PRO A 1 7.26 -22.85 22.35
CA PRO A 1 7.40 -22.39 20.95
C PRO A 1 6.12 -22.55 20.09
N ASN A 2 5.76 -21.54 19.29
CA ASN A 2 4.71 -21.62 18.27
C ASN A 2 5.13 -22.50 17.07
N ALA A 3 4.28 -22.63 16.05
CA ALA A 3 4.57 -23.42 14.84
C ALA A 3 5.84 -22.99 14.08
N SER A 4 6.39 -21.81 14.38
CA SER A 4 7.66 -21.29 13.84
C SER A 4 8.82 -21.36 14.83
N GLY A 5 8.70 -22.14 15.92
CA GLY A 5 9.78 -22.34 16.89
C GLY A 5 10.03 -21.16 17.84
N ARG A 6 9.15 -20.16 17.88
CA ARG A 6 9.33 -18.97 18.73
C ARG A 6 8.60 -19.13 20.06
N ASP A 7 9.26 -18.86 21.18
CA ASP A 7 8.60 -18.76 22.49
C ASP A 7 7.83 -17.44 22.56
N GLY A 8 6.64 -17.44 21.98
CA GLY A 8 5.72 -16.31 22.02
C GLY A 8 5.06 -16.19 23.39
N LEU A 9 4.89 -14.95 23.84
CA LEU A 9 4.06 -14.61 24.99
C LEU A 9 2.70 -14.14 24.47
N ILE A 10 1.62 -14.59 25.12
CA ILE A 10 0.28 -14.02 24.90
C ILE A 10 0.01 -13.07 26.05
N ALA A 11 -0.11 -11.78 25.75
CA ALA A 11 -0.54 -10.77 26.70
C ALA A 11 -2.02 -10.44 26.46
N PHE A 12 -2.83 -10.47 27.52
CA PHE A 12 -4.19 -9.98 27.50
C PHE A 12 -4.25 -8.64 28.23
N THR A 13 -4.88 -7.65 27.62
CA THR A 13 -5.28 -6.42 28.31
C THR A 13 -6.77 -6.47 28.61
N ARG A 14 -7.18 -6.05 29.81
CA ARG A 14 -8.59 -5.99 30.20
C ARG A 14 -9.18 -4.64 29.80
N GLY A 15 -10.22 -4.65 28.97
CA GLY A 15 -10.94 -3.47 28.52
C GLY A 15 -10.72 -3.15 27.05
N ARG A 16 -11.47 -2.17 26.51
CA ARG A 16 -11.17 -1.59 25.19
C ARG A 16 -9.94 -0.69 25.36
N SER A 17 -8.94 -0.86 24.52
CA SER A 17 -7.86 0.11 24.45
C SER A 17 -8.45 1.47 24.08
N PRO A 18 -8.20 2.54 24.85
CA PRO A 18 -8.76 3.85 24.58
C PRO A 18 -8.21 4.48 23.28
N HIS A 19 -7.16 3.89 22.69
CA HIS A 19 -6.39 4.49 21.59
C HIS A 19 -6.04 3.52 20.46
N LEU A 20 -6.59 2.30 20.42
CA LEU A 20 -6.45 1.43 19.25
C LEU A 20 -7.58 1.76 18.27
N GLY A 21 -7.25 2.56 17.26
CA GLY A 21 -8.12 2.86 16.15
C GLY A 21 -7.29 3.28 14.94
N ALA A 22 -7.85 3.06 13.76
CA ALA A 22 -7.33 3.65 12.54
C ALA A 22 -7.63 5.16 12.57
N PRO A 23 -6.66 6.06 12.32
CA PRO A 23 -6.93 7.49 12.22
C PRO A 23 -7.72 7.81 10.94
N CYS A 24 -8.78 8.61 11.04
CA CYS A 24 -9.62 8.96 9.89
C CYS A 24 -9.04 10.15 9.15
N GLU A 25 -8.82 9.98 7.85
CA GLU A 25 -8.35 10.98 6.90
C GLU A 25 -9.22 12.25 6.79
N THR A 26 -10.47 12.22 7.27
CA THR A 26 -11.35 13.40 7.28
C THR A 26 -11.08 14.34 8.46
N GLU A 27 -10.46 13.83 9.53
CA GLU A 27 -10.12 14.60 10.72
C GLU A 27 -8.90 15.52 10.43
N PRO A 28 -9.02 16.86 10.55
CA PRO A 28 -7.93 17.77 10.21
C PRO A 28 -6.64 17.51 11.01
N GLN A 29 -6.78 17.18 12.30
CA GLN A 29 -5.63 16.88 13.17
C GLN A 29 -4.90 15.59 12.75
N VAL A 30 -5.63 14.62 12.17
CA VAL A 30 -5.02 13.41 11.63
C VAL A 30 -4.23 13.72 10.37
N GLN A 31 -4.77 14.55 9.48
CA GLN A 31 -4.04 14.99 8.29
C GLN A 31 -2.76 15.75 8.68
N GLU A 32 -2.83 16.73 9.59
CA GLU A 32 -1.63 17.45 10.04
C GLU A 32 -0.61 16.49 10.65
N TYR A 33 -1.05 15.55 11.50
CA TYR A 33 -0.17 14.54 12.06
C TYR A 33 0.54 13.70 10.98
N TRP A 34 -0.18 13.23 9.95
CA TRP A 34 0.43 12.48 8.85
C TRP A 34 1.40 13.32 8.04
N LEU A 35 1.07 14.59 7.79
CA LEU A 35 1.93 15.51 7.06
C LEU A 35 3.19 15.86 7.86
N ASP A 36 3.10 15.95 9.18
CA ASP A 36 4.27 16.09 10.06
C ASP A 36 5.17 14.85 10.01
N ARG A 37 4.62 13.65 9.80
CA ARG A 37 5.43 12.44 9.56
C ARG A 37 6.12 12.47 8.20
N VAL A 38 5.46 12.99 7.17
CA VAL A 38 6.08 13.20 5.85
C VAL A 38 7.25 14.18 5.95
N GLU A 39 7.06 15.34 6.58
CA GLU A 39 8.14 16.31 6.79
C GLU A 39 9.31 15.72 7.58
N GLN A 40 9.02 14.98 8.66
CA GLN A 40 10.07 14.33 9.45
C GLN A 40 10.90 13.36 8.59
N MET A 41 10.27 12.51 7.77
CA MET A 41 10.99 11.59 6.89
C MET A 41 11.86 12.33 5.87
N LEU A 42 11.38 13.47 5.34
CA LEU A 42 12.13 14.30 4.41
C LEU A 42 13.32 14.99 5.10
N ASP A 43 13.13 15.50 6.32
CA ASP A 43 14.20 16.11 7.12
C ASP A 43 15.27 15.08 7.54
N ASP A 44 14.87 13.83 7.76
CA ASP A 44 15.77 12.69 8.01
C ASP A 44 16.53 12.22 6.74
N GLY A 45 16.25 12.82 5.59
CA GLY A 45 16.99 12.62 4.35
C GLY A 45 16.44 11.52 3.43
N ALA A 46 15.16 11.15 3.56
CA ALA A 46 14.53 10.23 2.62
C ALA A 46 14.61 10.72 1.17
N ASP A 47 14.88 9.81 0.23
CA ASP A 47 14.98 10.11 -1.21
C ASP A 47 13.61 10.32 -1.88
N GLY A 48 12.56 9.82 -1.24
CA GLY A 48 11.17 9.91 -1.68
C GLY A 48 10.25 9.35 -0.60
N ILE A 49 8.94 9.48 -0.81
CA ILE A 49 7.92 9.03 0.13
C ILE A 49 6.93 8.11 -0.58
N GLU A 50 6.78 6.89 -0.05
CA GLU A 50 5.74 5.96 -0.49
C GLU A 50 4.56 6.00 0.50
N LEU A 51 3.37 6.36 0.01
CA LEU A 51 2.14 6.34 0.79
C LEU A 51 1.34 5.07 0.47
N ARG A 52 0.97 4.32 1.51
CA ARG A 52 0.35 3.00 1.38
C ARG A 52 -1.08 2.94 1.92
N ILE A 53 -1.98 2.43 1.08
CA ILE A 53 -3.42 2.29 1.36
C ILE A 53 -3.67 1.18 2.41
N GLU A 54 -3.07 0.01 2.24
CA GLU A 54 -3.19 -1.12 3.18
C GLU A 54 -2.19 -0.98 4.32
N ASN A 55 -2.61 -1.04 5.58
CA ASN A 55 -1.68 -1.16 6.69
C ASN A 55 -2.31 -1.88 7.90
N HIS A 56 -1.47 -2.31 8.84
CA HIS A 56 -1.97 -3.00 10.04
C HIS A 56 -2.75 -2.08 10.98
N SER A 57 -2.56 -0.76 10.88
CA SER A 57 -3.32 0.21 11.66
C SER A 57 -4.73 0.43 11.12
N THR A 58 -5.05 0.01 9.89
CA THR A 58 -6.41 0.03 9.31
C THR A 58 -7.24 -1.22 9.59
N HIS A 59 -6.66 -2.22 10.27
CA HIS A 59 -7.36 -3.46 10.62
C HIS A 59 -8.57 -3.22 11.53
N THR A 60 -9.76 -3.51 11.00
CA THR A 60 -11.03 -3.38 11.72
C THR A 60 -11.95 -4.57 11.47
N ASP A 61 -12.63 -5.02 12.53
CA ASP A 61 -13.68 -6.05 12.43
C ASP A 61 -14.98 -5.49 11.82
N PHE A 62 -15.13 -4.16 11.81
CA PHE A 62 -16.31 -3.45 11.33
C PHE A 62 -15.93 -2.45 10.23
N PRO A 63 -15.49 -2.93 9.04
CA PRO A 63 -15.04 -2.08 7.94
C PRO A 63 -16.10 -1.07 7.48
N ALA A 64 -17.39 -1.42 7.61
CA ALA A 64 -18.49 -0.55 7.26
C ALA A 64 -18.79 0.53 8.33
N GLU A 65 -18.34 0.37 9.58
CA GLU A 65 -18.60 1.33 10.68
C GLU A 65 -17.45 2.32 10.89
N TYR A 66 -16.29 2.03 10.30
CA TYR A 66 -15.14 2.91 10.35
C TYR A 66 -15.47 4.27 9.71
N GLY A 67 -14.86 5.39 10.12
CA GLY A 67 -15.12 6.70 9.48
C GLY A 67 -16.53 7.30 9.69
N PHE A 68 -17.36 6.75 10.58
CA PHE A 68 -18.55 7.42 11.09
C PHE A 68 -18.18 8.36 12.24
N ASN A 69 -17.54 9.48 11.95
CA ASN A 69 -17.16 10.50 12.93
C ASN A 69 -17.74 11.88 12.58
N GLN A 70 -17.64 12.82 13.53
CA GLN A 70 -18.21 14.16 13.36
C GLN A 70 -17.62 14.89 12.16
N ALA A 71 -16.31 14.77 11.91
CA ALA A 71 -15.66 15.42 10.78
C ALA A 71 -16.20 14.96 9.42
N VAL A 72 -16.61 13.69 9.31
CA VAL A 72 -17.32 13.17 8.12
C VAL A 72 -18.74 13.72 8.06
N LEU A 73 -19.49 13.65 9.15
CA LEU A 73 -20.88 14.12 9.19
C LEU A 73 -20.99 15.61 8.84
N ASP A 74 -20.06 16.44 9.32
CA ASP A 74 -20.03 17.89 9.06
C ASP A 74 -19.85 18.24 7.58
N ARG A 75 -19.33 17.31 6.76
CA ARG A 75 -19.16 17.49 5.31
C ARG A 75 -20.35 16.94 4.49
N LEU A 76 -21.35 16.33 5.13
CA LEU A 76 -22.54 15.81 4.46
C LEU A 76 -23.63 16.88 4.30
N ALA A 77 -24.36 16.81 3.19
CA ALA A 77 -25.50 17.70 2.94
C ALA A 77 -26.70 17.40 3.86
N ASP A 78 -26.93 16.11 4.18
CA ASP A 78 -27.91 15.66 5.17
C ASP A 78 -27.22 14.71 6.18
N PRO A 79 -26.61 15.25 7.25
CA PRO A 79 -25.94 14.44 8.26
C PRO A 79 -26.90 13.58 9.09
N ALA A 80 -28.22 13.83 9.06
CA ALA A 80 -29.20 13.05 9.81
C ALA A 80 -29.53 11.71 9.13
N HIS A 81 -29.33 11.62 7.81
CA HIS A 81 -29.62 10.41 7.02
C HIS A 81 -28.46 10.06 6.07
N PRO A 82 -27.26 9.78 6.59
CA PRO A 82 -26.11 9.50 5.76
C PRO A 82 -26.25 8.14 5.06
N THR A 83 -25.97 8.09 3.76
CA THR A 83 -25.76 6.83 3.05
C THR A 83 -24.29 6.44 3.07
N LEU A 84 -23.99 5.14 2.96
CA LEU A 84 -22.62 4.63 2.89
C LEU A 84 -21.85 5.24 1.70
N ALA A 85 -22.51 5.45 0.57
CA ALA A 85 -21.90 6.06 -0.61
C ALA A 85 -21.49 7.52 -0.37
N GLN A 86 -22.32 8.31 0.33
CA GLN A 86 -21.97 9.69 0.67
C GLN A 86 -20.80 9.75 1.66
N ILE A 87 -20.78 8.86 2.67
CA ILE A 87 -19.66 8.74 3.60
C ILE A 87 -18.38 8.36 2.85
N ALA A 88 -18.43 7.32 2.02
CA ALA A 88 -17.28 6.86 1.26
C ALA A 88 -16.72 7.96 0.36
N LYS A 89 -17.60 8.73 -0.29
CA LYS A 89 -17.21 9.88 -1.10
C LYS A 89 -16.52 10.99 -0.28
N VAL A 90 -17.12 11.41 0.83
CA VAL A 90 -16.52 12.44 1.71
C VAL A 90 -15.12 12.03 2.15
N ARG A 91 -14.97 10.77 2.56
CA ARG A 91 -13.70 10.20 2.99
C ARG A 91 -12.68 10.10 1.86
N GLY A 92 -13.10 9.67 0.68
CA GLY A 92 -12.25 9.62 -0.52
C GLY A 92 -11.79 11.02 -0.98
N ASP A 93 -12.68 12.01 -0.89
CA ASP A 93 -12.35 13.41 -1.18
C ASP A 93 -11.32 13.94 -0.16
N ALA A 94 -11.50 13.65 1.13
CA ALA A 94 -10.55 14.05 2.18
C ALA A 94 -9.18 13.36 2.06
N TYR A 95 -9.13 12.06 1.69
CA TYR A 95 -7.87 11.38 1.42
C TYR A 95 -7.15 11.99 0.20
N THR A 96 -7.90 12.32 -0.85
CA THR A 96 -7.36 12.97 -2.05
C THR A 96 -6.80 14.35 -1.71
N GLU A 97 -7.47 15.12 -0.86
CA GLU A 97 -6.97 16.40 -0.33
C GLU A 97 -5.63 16.20 0.41
N PHE A 98 -5.56 15.21 1.32
CA PHE A 98 -4.33 14.86 2.01
C PHE A 98 -3.20 14.49 1.03
N LEU A 99 -3.47 13.64 0.03
CA LEU A 99 -2.48 13.26 -0.98
C LEU A 99 -1.97 14.47 -1.77
N GLY A 100 -2.85 15.41 -2.14
CA GLY A 100 -2.45 16.67 -2.78
C GLY A 100 -1.50 17.49 -1.90
N ARG A 101 -1.87 17.68 -0.63
CA ARG A 101 -1.04 18.41 0.35
C ARG A 101 0.28 17.70 0.66
N ALA A 102 0.32 16.37 0.59
CA ALA A 102 1.55 15.60 0.74
C ALA A 102 2.44 15.75 -0.50
N LYS A 103 1.87 15.64 -1.71
CA LYS A 103 2.56 15.85 -2.99
C LYS A 103 3.24 17.21 -3.04
N GLU A 104 2.55 18.27 -2.67
CA GLU A 104 3.11 19.63 -2.63
C GLU A 104 4.35 19.73 -1.73
N ARG A 105 4.30 19.16 -0.52
CA ARG A 105 5.42 19.14 0.42
C ARG A 105 6.61 18.33 -0.10
N ILE A 106 6.33 17.12 -0.60
CA ILE A 106 7.35 16.20 -1.13
C ILE A 106 8.04 16.82 -2.36
N ALA A 107 7.27 17.31 -3.33
CA ALA A 107 7.79 17.96 -4.53
C ALA A 107 8.50 19.29 -4.19
N GLY A 108 8.04 20.02 -3.18
CA GLY A 108 8.69 21.23 -2.66
C GLY A 108 10.11 20.97 -2.12
N ARG A 109 10.42 19.73 -1.72
CA ARG A 109 11.77 19.29 -1.35
C ARG A 109 12.54 18.66 -2.52
N GLY A 110 11.99 18.69 -3.74
CA GLY A 110 12.57 18.06 -4.93
C GLY A 110 12.61 16.53 -4.83
N ARG A 111 11.69 15.94 -4.06
CA ARG A 111 11.57 14.48 -3.87
C ARG A 111 10.36 13.94 -4.60
N GLU A 112 10.36 12.62 -4.81
CA GLU A 112 9.28 11.92 -5.50
C GLU A 112 8.28 11.31 -4.51
N MET A 113 7.00 11.37 -4.88
CA MET A 113 5.91 10.70 -4.18
C MET A 113 5.49 9.47 -4.97
N ARG A 114 5.47 8.34 -4.27
CA ARG A 114 5.00 7.07 -4.79
C ARG A 114 3.71 6.65 -4.09
N LEU A 115 2.75 6.13 -4.84
CA LEU A 115 1.53 5.57 -4.26
C LEU A 115 1.54 4.04 -4.35
N ASN A 116 1.33 3.37 -3.23
CA ASN A 116 1.16 1.93 -3.19
C ASN A 116 -0.32 1.58 -3.46
N PHE A 117 -0.56 1.08 -4.66
CA PHE A 117 -1.85 0.63 -5.14
C PHE A 117 -2.05 -0.83 -4.73
N GLU A 118 -2.75 -1.02 -3.62
CA GLU A 118 -3.26 -2.34 -3.23
C GLU A 118 -4.39 -2.74 -4.18
N LEU A 119 -4.06 -3.53 -5.20
CA LEU A 119 -4.95 -3.87 -6.31
C LEU A 119 -6.22 -4.57 -5.85
N ASP A 120 -6.20 -5.30 -4.73
CA ASP A 120 -7.41 -5.90 -4.15
C ASP A 120 -8.45 -4.83 -3.76
N ALA A 121 -8.00 -3.68 -3.24
CA ALA A 121 -8.85 -2.61 -2.74
C ALA A 121 -9.36 -1.68 -3.85
N LEU A 122 -8.68 -1.65 -4.99
CA LEU A 122 -9.04 -0.78 -6.13
C LEU A 122 -10.07 -1.41 -7.08
N ARG A 123 -10.47 -2.66 -6.82
CA ARG A 123 -11.49 -3.39 -7.57
C ARG A 123 -12.90 -2.86 -7.28
N PRO A 124 -13.83 -2.98 -8.23
CA PRO A 124 -15.25 -2.68 -7.98
C PRO A 124 -15.88 -3.54 -6.87
N ASP A 125 -15.44 -4.80 -6.75
CA ASP A 125 -15.88 -5.74 -5.70
C ASP A 125 -14.64 -6.31 -4.97
N PRO A 126 -14.11 -5.60 -3.97
CA PRO A 126 -12.94 -6.05 -3.23
C PRO A 126 -13.22 -7.36 -2.46
N PRO A 127 -12.26 -8.30 -2.39
CA PRO A 127 -12.49 -9.58 -1.71
C PRO A 127 -12.96 -9.39 -0.26
N PRO A 128 -14.13 -9.94 0.16
CA PRO A 128 -14.70 -9.67 1.50
C PRO A 128 -13.74 -9.95 2.67
N ARG A 129 -12.95 -11.03 2.56
CA ARG A 129 -11.93 -11.41 3.57
C ARG A 129 -10.77 -10.42 3.71
N ARG A 130 -10.64 -9.47 2.78
CA ARG A 130 -9.58 -8.47 2.74
C ARG A 130 -10.07 -7.09 3.16
N LEU A 131 -11.38 -6.86 3.28
CA LEU A 131 -11.95 -5.55 3.65
C LEU A 131 -11.39 -4.98 4.96
N LEU A 132 -11.02 -5.86 5.90
CA LEU A 132 -10.38 -5.42 7.14
C LEU A 132 -9.01 -4.76 6.91
N ALA A 133 -8.30 -5.06 5.82
CA ALA A 133 -6.90 -4.65 5.63
C ALA A 133 -6.75 -3.22 5.09
N TYR A 134 -7.81 -2.62 4.55
CA TYR A 134 -7.81 -1.28 3.96
C TYR A 134 -9.03 -0.48 4.45
N PRO A 135 -9.06 0.85 4.28
CA PRO A 135 -10.22 1.67 4.66
C PRO A 135 -11.40 1.39 3.71
N ALA A 136 -12.09 0.26 3.91
CA ALA A 136 -13.07 -0.32 2.99
C ALA A 136 -14.28 0.56 2.70
N ASN A 137 -14.63 1.48 3.59
CA ASN A 137 -15.72 2.43 3.41
C ASN A 137 -15.21 3.83 3.00
N MET A 138 -14.07 3.89 2.32
CA MET A 138 -13.55 5.06 1.62
C MET A 138 -13.63 4.81 0.12
N GLU A 139 -14.07 5.80 -0.66
CA GLU A 139 -14.02 5.71 -2.12
C GLU A 139 -12.56 5.77 -2.59
N MET A 140 -12.08 4.70 -3.22
CA MET A 140 -10.73 4.64 -3.77
C MET A 140 -10.67 5.35 -5.13
N GLN A 141 -10.36 6.65 -5.11
CA GLN A 141 -10.39 7.52 -6.27
C GLN A 141 -9.11 7.45 -7.13
N TRP A 142 -8.58 6.24 -7.38
CA TRP A 142 -7.28 6.04 -8.04
C TRP A 142 -7.16 6.77 -9.38
N GLN A 143 -8.22 6.75 -10.20
CA GLN A 143 -8.20 7.40 -11.50
C GLN A 143 -8.06 8.93 -11.36
N ARG A 144 -8.77 9.52 -10.38
CA ARG A 144 -8.62 10.94 -10.03
C ARG A 144 -7.22 11.26 -9.52
N TRP A 145 -6.60 10.39 -8.72
CA TRP A 145 -5.23 10.60 -8.24
C TRP A 145 -4.22 10.65 -9.39
N LEU A 146 -4.40 9.80 -10.40
CA LEU A 146 -3.61 9.84 -11.63
C LEU A 146 -3.89 11.11 -12.44
N ASP A 147 -5.15 11.52 -12.58
CA ASP A 147 -5.54 12.73 -13.33
C ASP A 147 -5.01 14.02 -12.69
N LEU A 148 -4.90 14.05 -11.37
CA LEU A 148 -4.31 15.15 -10.61
C LEU A 148 -2.78 15.14 -10.59
N GLY A 149 -2.13 14.12 -11.18
CA GLY A 149 -0.67 13.99 -11.17
C GLY A 149 -0.09 13.79 -9.77
N LEU A 150 -0.81 13.08 -8.90
CA LEU A 150 -0.37 12.85 -7.52
C LEU A 150 0.85 11.93 -7.46
N PRO A 151 0.81 10.66 -7.93
CA PRO A 151 2.01 9.82 -7.94
C PRO A 151 2.98 10.25 -9.04
N ASP A 152 4.26 10.33 -8.70
CA ASP A 152 5.36 10.27 -9.67
C ASP A 152 5.57 8.81 -10.12
N GLU A 153 5.35 7.86 -9.22
CA GLU A 153 5.42 6.42 -9.46
C GLU A 153 4.32 5.67 -8.70
N VAL A 154 3.99 4.46 -9.16
CA VAL A 154 3.06 3.57 -8.45
C VAL A 154 3.70 2.22 -8.13
N VAL A 155 3.31 1.65 -6.99
CA VAL A 155 3.64 0.27 -6.62
C VAL A 155 2.37 -0.56 -6.66
N PHE A 156 2.32 -1.55 -7.53
CA PHE A 156 1.26 -2.55 -7.54
C PHE A 156 1.54 -3.58 -6.45
N ARG A 157 0.58 -3.75 -5.56
CA ARG A 157 0.63 -4.75 -4.49
C ARG A 157 -0.66 -5.56 -4.50
N HIS A 158 -0.56 -6.84 -4.13
CA HIS A 158 -1.71 -7.73 -4.09
C HIS A 158 -1.57 -8.79 -2.99
N TYR A 159 -2.70 -9.34 -2.56
CA TYR A 159 -2.74 -10.48 -1.64
C TYR A 159 -3.83 -11.50 -1.97
N GLY A 160 -4.93 -11.07 -2.57
CA GLY A 160 -6.14 -11.84 -2.80
C GLY A 160 -6.01 -12.83 -3.95
N LEU A 161 -5.46 -12.36 -5.08
CA LEU A 161 -5.18 -13.17 -6.26
C LEU A 161 -3.75 -13.74 -6.25
N SER A 162 -3.55 -14.85 -6.95
CA SER A 162 -2.21 -15.38 -7.20
C SER A 162 -1.43 -14.45 -8.13
N PHE A 163 -0.10 -14.63 -8.19
CA PHE A 163 0.76 -13.85 -9.09
C PHE A 163 0.37 -14.00 -10.58
N ASP A 164 0.02 -15.21 -11.00
CA ASP A 164 -0.34 -15.47 -12.40
C ASP A 164 -1.71 -14.84 -12.72
N ASP A 165 -2.66 -14.92 -11.79
CA ASP A 165 -4.02 -14.37 -11.98
C ASP A 165 -4.01 -12.85 -11.98
N ILE A 166 -3.26 -12.20 -11.06
CA ILE A 166 -3.26 -10.73 -10.95
C ILE A 166 -2.66 -10.05 -12.19
N LEU A 167 -1.73 -10.71 -12.89
CA LEU A 167 -1.11 -10.18 -14.10
C LEU A 167 -2.00 -10.27 -15.34
N GLN A 168 -3.02 -11.13 -15.31
CA GLN A 168 -3.99 -11.35 -16.40
C GLN A 168 -5.37 -10.75 -16.09
N ASP A 169 -5.47 -10.03 -14.98
CA ASP A 169 -6.73 -9.51 -14.46
C ASP A 169 -7.10 -8.16 -15.08
N GLU A 170 -8.35 -8.04 -15.54
CA GLU A 170 -8.86 -6.85 -16.26
C GLU A 170 -8.80 -5.55 -15.43
N PRO A 171 -9.18 -5.54 -14.14
CA PRO A 171 -8.92 -4.39 -13.26
C PRO A 171 -7.45 -3.98 -13.20
N THR A 172 -6.52 -4.94 -13.08
CA THR A 172 -5.07 -4.64 -13.09
C THR A 172 -4.65 -4.02 -14.43
N ASP A 173 -5.08 -4.59 -15.55
CA ASP A 173 -4.79 -4.09 -16.90
C ASP A 173 -5.27 -2.65 -17.10
N ARG A 174 -6.49 -2.35 -16.64
CA ARG A 174 -7.06 -1.01 -16.72
C ARG A 174 -6.23 0.02 -15.96
N ILE A 175 -5.80 -0.31 -14.73
CA ILE A 175 -4.99 0.59 -13.91
C ILE A 175 -3.60 0.76 -14.53
N ALA A 176 -2.99 -0.33 -15.02
CA ALA A 176 -1.69 -0.28 -15.68
C ALA A 176 -1.73 0.59 -16.95
N ALA A 177 -2.73 0.40 -17.80
CA ALA A 177 -2.93 1.20 -19.01
C ALA A 177 -3.07 2.70 -18.68
N ALA A 178 -3.83 3.05 -17.63
CA ALA A 178 -3.99 4.44 -17.21
C ALA A 178 -2.68 5.07 -16.69
N CYS A 179 -1.81 4.29 -16.03
CA CYS A 179 -0.49 4.75 -15.61
C CYS A 179 0.43 4.96 -16.82
N LEU A 180 0.45 4.01 -17.77
CA LEU A 180 1.24 4.09 -19.00
C LEU A 180 0.84 5.27 -19.89
N GLU A 181 -0.47 5.53 -20.03
CA GLU A 181 -0.99 6.69 -20.79
C GLU A 181 -0.44 8.01 -20.24
N LYS A 182 -0.19 8.08 -18.93
CA LYS A 182 0.35 9.26 -18.24
C LYS A 182 1.87 9.22 -18.06
N GLY A 183 2.54 8.17 -18.52
CA GLY A 183 3.98 7.97 -18.35
C GLY A 183 4.42 7.73 -16.91
N ILE A 184 3.55 7.20 -16.05
CA ILE A 184 3.83 6.93 -14.63
C ILE A 184 4.45 5.52 -14.51
N PRO A 185 5.69 5.39 -14.01
CA PRO A 185 6.34 4.10 -13.80
C PRO A 185 5.59 3.21 -12.80
N ILE A 186 5.54 1.91 -13.10
CA ILE A 186 4.86 0.90 -12.26
C ILE A 186 5.88 -0.09 -11.72
N HIS A 187 5.96 -0.22 -10.40
CA HIS A 187 6.77 -1.26 -9.75
C HIS A 187 5.87 -2.37 -9.20
N PHE A 188 6.24 -3.62 -9.40
CA PHE A 188 5.46 -4.75 -8.90
C PHE A 188 6.00 -5.26 -7.56
N ASN A 189 5.20 -5.17 -6.49
CA ASN A 189 5.54 -5.66 -5.15
C ASN A 189 5.07 -7.09 -4.95
N ARG A 190 6.01 -7.97 -4.59
CA ARG A 190 5.74 -9.39 -4.37
C ARG A 190 6.23 -9.84 -3.00
N TYR A 191 5.32 -10.46 -2.25
CA TYR A 191 5.66 -11.26 -1.07
C TYR A 191 6.56 -12.44 -1.46
N ILE A 192 7.74 -12.51 -0.89
CA ILE A 192 8.71 -13.59 -0.98
C ILE A 192 8.43 -14.52 0.18
N ARG A 193 8.11 -15.77 -0.13
CA ARG A 193 7.80 -16.81 0.84
C ARG A 193 8.73 -17.99 0.60
N ASP A 194 9.21 -18.61 1.68
CA ASP A 194 10.10 -19.78 1.60
C ASP A 194 9.51 -20.90 0.73
N GLN A 195 8.19 -21.08 0.78
CA GLN A 195 7.44 -22.08 0.01
C GLN A 195 7.43 -21.82 -1.50
N GLU A 196 7.76 -20.60 -1.92
CA GLU A 196 7.74 -20.13 -3.31
C GLU A 196 9.16 -19.81 -3.82
N ALA A 197 10.21 -20.24 -3.11
CA ALA A 197 11.60 -19.87 -3.39
C ALA A 197 12.05 -20.23 -4.82
N ASP A 198 11.51 -21.31 -5.39
CA ASP A 198 11.80 -21.77 -6.75
C ASP A 198 11.09 -20.95 -7.84
N ARG A 199 10.06 -20.18 -7.48
CA ARG A 199 9.30 -19.32 -8.42
C ARG A 199 9.87 -17.93 -8.56
N ILE A 200 10.63 -17.43 -7.57
CA ILE A 200 11.10 -16.04 -7.51
C ILE A 200 11.78 -15.60 -8.81
N LEU A 201 12.64 -16.44 -9.41
CA LEU A 201 13.33 -16.11 -10.66
C LEU A 201 12.35 -15.94 -11.83
N ARG A 202 11.37 -16.85 -11.94
CA ARG A 202 10.33 -16.78 -12.97
C ARG A 202 9.44 -15.55 -12.78
N ASP A 203 9.04 -15.25 -11.56
CA ASP A 203 8.20 -14.08 -11.26
C ASP A 203 8.96 -12.78 -11.61
N VAL A 204 10.28 -12.71 -11.35
CA VAL A 204 11.11 -11.57 -11.77
C VAL A 204 11.26 -11.48 -13.28
N ASP A 205 11.51 -12.59 -13.98
CA ASP A 205 11.55 -12.60 -15.45
C ASP A 205 10.21 -12.13 -16.04
N ALA A 206 9.09 -12.61 -15.50
CA ALA A 206 7.76 -12.22 -15.96
C ALA A 206 7.50 -10.71 -15.82
N ILE A 207 7.90 -10.10 -14.70
CA ILE A 207 7.76 -8.64 -14.53
C ILE A 207 8.77 -7.86 -15.40
N ARG A 208 10.00 -8.34 -15.53
CA ARG A 208 11.04 -7.67 -16.34
C ARG A 208 10.68 -7.65 -17.82
N ASP A 209 10.13 -8.75 -18.31
CA ASP A 209 9.80 -8.94 -19.73
C ASP A 209 8.42 -8.34 -20.09
N ASP A 210 7.68 -7.86 -19.09
CA ASP A 210 6.38 -7.21 -19.28
C ASP A 210 6.55 -5.68 -19.38
N PRO A 211 6.23 -5.06 -20.53
CA PRO A 211 6.47 -3.65 -20.78
C PRO A 211 5.62 -2.71 -19.92
N ARG A 212 4.62 -3.23 -19.18
CA ARG A 212 3.83 -2.44 -18.23
C ARG A 212 4.65 -2.01 -17.02
N PHE A 213 5.69 -2.75 -16.65
CA PHE A 213 6.40 -2.58 -15.39
C PHE A 213 7.81 -2.00 -15.58
N SER A 214 8.17 -1.12 -14.66
CA SER A 214 9.48 -0.45 -14.58
C SER A 214 10.37 -1.02 -13.48
N GLY A 215 9.84 -1.89 -12.61
CA GLY A 215 10.67 -2.57 -11.63
C GLY A 215 9.93 -3.56 -10.73
N TYR A 216 10.71 -4.15 -9.82
CA TYR A 216 10.27 -5.22 -8.93
C TYR A 216 10.64 -4.89 -7.48
N VAL A 217 9.69 -5.03 -6.55
CA VAL A 217 9.89 -4.83 -5.11
C VAL A 217 9.80 -6.17 -4.39
N PHE A 218 10.93 -6.61 -3.82
CA PHE A 218 11.02 -7.84 -3.03
C PHE A 218 10.49 -7.61 -1.61
N TYR A 219 9.25 -8.02 -1.33
CA TYR A 219 8.59 -7.79 -0.05
C TYR A 219 8.40 -9.10 0.73
N GLU A 220 8.32 -9.19 2.04
CA GLU A 220 9.02 -8.34 3.00
C GLU A 220 10.35 -8.98 3.37
N VAL A 221 11.33 -8.12 3.62
CA VAL A 221 12.71 -8.48 3.92
C VAL A 221 12.84 -9.52 5.04
N CYS A 222 11.98 -9.49 6.04
CA CYS A 222 12.03 -10.42 7.18
C CYS A 222 11.78 -11.89 6.78
N SER A 223 11.16 -12.14 5.62
CA SER A 223 10.92 -13.50 5.13
C SER A 223 12.22 -14.17 4.66
N TYR A 224 13.15 -13.41 4.08
CA TYR A 224 14.30 -13.95 3.37
C TYR A 224 15.66 -13.42 3.86
N ILE A 225 15.68 -12.51 4.82
CA ILE A 225 16.89 -12.07 5.54
C ILE A 225 16.84 -12.58 6.99
N GLN A 226 17.96 -13.14 7.45
CA GLN A 226 18.19 -13.52 8.84
C GLN A 226 19.19 -12.56 9.47
N TYR A 227 18.86 -12.03 10.64
CA TYR A 227 19.79 -11.27 11.48
C TYR A 227 20.49 -12.21 12.46
N HIS A 228 21.78 -11.97 12.69
CA HIS A 228 22.62 -12.70 13.62
C HIS A 228 22.85 -11.89 14.92
N PRO A 229 23.18 -12.54 16.05
CA PRO A 229 23.40 -11.85 17.32
C PRO A 229 24.53 -10.82 17.31
N ASP A 230 25.47 -10.93 16.37
CA ASP A 230 26.58 -9.98 16.18
C ASP A 230 26.19 -8.72 15.38
N GLY A 231 24.91 -8.58 15.02
CA GLY A 231 24.38 -7.46 14.25
C GLY A 231 24.52 -7.61 12.73
N THR A 232 25.11 -8.70 12.24
CA THR A 232 25.18 -8.99 10.80
C THR A 232 23.87 -9.60 10.28
N CYS A 233 23.72 -9.65 8.95
CA CYS A 233 22.59 -10.32 8.32
C CYS A 233 23.00 -11.14 7.10
N ALA A 234 22.24 -12.21 6.81
CA ALA A 234 22.43 -13.08 5.66
C ALA A 234 21.10 -13.40 4.95
N PHE A 235 21.16 -13.68 3.65
CA PHE A 235 20.00 -14.20 2.92
C PHE A 235 19.73 -15.66 3.29
N ARG A 236 18.53 -15.96 3.75
CA ARG A 236 18.04 -17.33 3.99
C ARG A 236 17.69 -18.05 2.70
N LEU A 237 17.28 -17.28 1.67
CA LEU A 237 16.92 -17.79 0.35
C LEU A 237 18.01 -17.40 -0.67
N PRO A 238 18.89 -18.34 -1.08
CA PRO A 238 19.96 -18.06 -2.04
C PRO A 238 19.47 -17.61 -3.42
N THR A 239 18.20 -17.84 -3.74
CA THR A 239 17.55 -17.40 -4.97
C THR A 239 17.30 -15.88 -4.98
N VAL A 240 17.09 -15.24 -3.82
CA VAL A 240 16.80 -13.80 -3.76
C VAL A 240 17.97 -12.95 -4.27
N PRO A 241 19.24 -13.14 -3.84
CA PRO A 241 20.36 -12.39 -4.43
C PRO A 241 20.54 -12.60 -5.93
N LYS A 242 20.19 -13.79 -6.46
CA LYS A 242 20.21 -14.05 -7.90
C LYS A 242 19.11 -13.25 -8.60
N ALA A 243 17.90 -13.27 -8.05
CA ALA A 243 16.75 -12.55 -8.56
C ALA A 243 16.97 -11.02 -8.54
N MET A 244 17.59 -10.47 -7.49
CA MET A 244 17.93 -9.05 -7.43
C MET A 244 18.90 -8.64 -8.54
N ARG A 245 19.92 -9.45 -8.83
CA ARG A 245 20.84 -9.19 -9.95
C ARG A 245 20.13 -9.27 -11.30
N LEU A 246 19.22 -10.22 -11.45
CA LEU A 246 18.42 -10.40 -12.65
C LEU A 246 17.49 -9.20 -12.90
N ALA A 247 16.84 -8.70 -11.85
CA ALA A 247 15.96 -7.53 -11.91
C ALA A 247 16.71 -6.24 -12.25
N GLY A 248 17.98 -6.11 -11.84
CA GLY A 248 18.82 -4.95 -12.15
C GLY A 248 19.53 -5.02 -13.51
N THR A 249 19.36 -6.10 -14.27
CA THR A 249 19.95 -6.24 -15.62
C THR A 249 18.95 -5.74 -16.65
N PRO A 250 19.31 -4.82 -17.57
CA PRO A 250 18.43 -4.42 -18.65
C PRO A 250 17.96 -5.63 -19.46
N SER A 251 16.68 -5.68 -19.85
CA SER A 251 16.20 -6.66 -20.82
C SER A 251 16.96 -6.46 -22.13
N ASN A 252 17.53 -7.54 -22.69
CA ASN A 252 18.14 -7.48 -24.02
C ASN A 252 17.03 -7.20 -25.05
N PRO A 253 17.21 -6.22 -25.95
CA PRO A 253 16.25 -5.90 -26.99
C PRO A 253 16.07 -7.04 -28.00
#